data_AF-A0A7S2HSS1-F1
#
_entry.id   AF-A0A7S2HSS1-F1
#
_cell.length_a   1.000
_cell.length_b   1.000
_cell.length_c   1.000
_cell.angle_alpha   90.00
_cell.angle_beta   90.00
_cell.angle_gamma   90.00
#
_symmetry.space_group_name_H-M   'P 1'
#
loop_
_entity.id
_entity.type
_entity.pdbx_description
1 polymer ?
#
loop_
_entity_poly.entity_id
_entity_poly.type
_entity_poly.pdbx_seq_one_letter_code
_entity_poly.pdbx_strand_id
1 'polypeptide(L)'
;RQRVVEALQAAGFPPHLTRADEASQEDGKAAGESAGDDDGGKTAYDYLLGMPLLSMTEERAAKLEGDLRRKRAQLDALAATSELQLWTAELEELRAPLQAHVENTRHQAKTRQAKDAAAAG
;
A
#
# COMPACT_ATOMS: atom_id res chain seq x y z
N ARG A 1 -21.25 12.98 -18.15
CA ARG A 1 -20.20 12.80 -17.12
C ARG A 1 -20.11 14.00 -16.18
N GLN A 2 -19.99 15.24 -16.67
CA GLN A 2 -19.90 16.44 -15.82
C GLN A 2 -21.00 16.59 -14.76
N ARG A 3 -22.29 16.44 -15.13
CA ARG A 3 -23.40 16.50 -14.17
C ARG A 3 -23.33 15.46 -13.03
N VAL A 4 -22.72 14.30 -13.28
CA VAL A 4 -22.58 13.26 -12.26
C VAL A 4 -21.45 13.61 -11.30
N VAL A 5 -20.37 14.19 -11.81
CA VAL A 5 -19.26 14.72 -11.00
C VAL A 5 -19.76 15.84 -10.09
N GLU A 6 -20.56 16.78 -10.61
CA GLU A 6 -21.17 17.85 -9.81
C GLU A 6 -22.11 17.30 -8.74
N ALA A 7 -22.90 16.26 -9.05
CA ALA A 7 -23.75 15.60 -8.06
C ALA A 7 -22.94 14.90 -6.96
N LEU A 8 -21.81 14.26 -7.30
CA LEU A 8 -20.91 13.63 -6.32
C LEU A 8 -20.23 14.67 -5.43
N GLN A 9 -19.83 15.81 -5.98
CA GLN A 9 -19.29 16.94 -5.23
C GLN A 9 -20.34 17.53 -4.28
N ALA A 10 -21.57 17.74 -4.75
CA ALA A 10 -22.67 18.24 -3.92
C ALA A 10 -23.09 17.26 -2.82
N ALA A 11 -22.98 15.96 -3.07
CA ALA A 11 -23.20 14.91 -2.07
C ALA A 11 -22.03 14.73 -1.09
N GLY A 12 -20.93 15.48 -1.26
CA GLY A 12 -19.81 15.49 -0.33
C GLY A 12 -18.87 14.29 -0.44
N PHE A 13 -18.84 13.58 -1.58
CA PHE A 13 -17.88 12.50 -1.78
C PHE A 13 -16.47 13.08 -1.93
N PRO A 14 -15.48 12.56 -1.17
CA PRO A 14 -14.11 13.05 -1.25
C PRO A 14 -13.54 12.76 -2.64
N PRO A 15 -12.88 13.72 -3.30
CA PRO A 15 -12.14 13.44 -4.52
C PRO A 15 -10.98 12.47 -4.22
N HIS A 16 -10.61 11.65 -5.20
CA HIS A 16 -9.40 10.84 -5.12
C HIS A 16 -8.18 11.76 -4.99
N LEU A 17 -7.47 11.66 -3.88
CA LEU A 17 -6.21 12.36 -3.65
C LEU A 17 -5.21 11.88 -4.69
N THR A 18 -4.71 12.79 -5.52
CA THR A 18 -3.61 12.43 -6.42
C THR A 18 -2.32 12.40 -5.60
N ARG A 19 -1.28 11.71 -6.11
CA ARG A 19 0.02 11.62 -5.44
C ARG A 19 0.64 12.99 -5.08
N ALA A 20 0.25 14.06 -5.79
CA ALA A 20 0.66 15.43 -5.50
C ALA A 20 0.00 15.99 -4.21
N ASP A 21 -1.23 15.59 -3.93
CA ASP A 21 -1.97 15.99 -2.74
C ASP A 21 -1.49 15.23 -1.50
N GLU A 22 -1.14 13.94 -1.66
CA GLU A 22 -0.57 13.11 -0.59
C GLU A 22 0.74 13.69 -0.05
N ALA A 23 1.61 14.20 -0.94
CA ALA A 23 2.86 14.85 -0.56
C ALA A 23 2.66 16.19 0.18
N SER A 24 1.50 16.84 0.02
CA SER A 24 1.19 18.11 0.68
C SER A 24 0.56 17.92 2.07
N GLN A 25 0.12 16.69 2.39
CA GLN A 25 -0.60 16.39 3.63
C GLN A 25 0.33 16.03 4.80
N GLU A 26 1.62 15.77 4.55
CA GLU A 26 2.62 15.53 5.60
C GLU A 26 2.96 16.80 6.42
N ASP A 27 2.72 18.00 5.85
CA ASP A 27 2.92 19.28 6.52
C ASP A 27 1.61 19.84 7.11
N GLY A 28 1.01 19.13 8.07
CA GLY A 28 0.19 19.65 9.19
C GLY A 28 -0.69 20.91 9.01
N LYS A 29 -1.28 21.17 7.85
CA LYS A 29 -2.14 22.34 7.62
C LYS A 29 -3.50 21.90 7.07
N ALA A 30 -4.42 21.66 8.02
CA ALA A 30 -5.84 21.69 7.71
C ALA A 30 -6.21 23.09 7.22
N ALA A 31 -6.54 23.22 5.94
CA ALA A 31 -7.34 24.32 5.43
C ALA A 31 -8.04 23.86 4.16
N GLY A 32 -9.37 23.88 4.22
CA GLY A 32 -10.22 23.79 3.03
C GLY A 32 -10.02 24.99 2.11
N GLU A 33 -10.66 24.86 0.95
CA GLU A 33 -10.68 25.80 -0.17
C GLU A 33 -9.40 25.83 -1.02
N SER A 34 -9.32 24.86 -1.95
CA SER A 34 -8.76 25.14 -3.26
C SER A 34 -9.85 24.89 -4.31
N ALA A 35 -10.66 25.93 -4.51
CA ALA A 35 -11.39 26.12 -5.75
C ALA A 35 -10.38 26.66 -6.78
N GLY A 36 -9.91 25.80 -7.68
CA GLY A 36 -8.93 26.15 -8.70
C GLY A 36 -8.92 25.15 -9.86
N ASP A 37 -9.66 25.51 -10.91
CA ASP A 37 -9.39 25.25 -12.34
C ASP A 37 -9.48 23.79 -12.90
N ASP A 38 -10.70 23.44 -13.30
CA ASP A 38 -11.13 22.99 -14.65
C ASP A 38 -10.32 21.99 -15.51
N ASP A 39 -9.60 21.02 -14.92
CA ASP A 39 -9.40 19.71 -15.61
C ASP A 39 -9.24 18.50 -14.67
N GLY A 40 -8.95 18.71 -13.38
CA GLY A 40 -8.78 17.65 -12.37
C GLY A 40 -10.07 16.94 -11.94
N GLY A 41 -11.25 17.47 -12.27
CA GLY A 41 -12.53 16.89 -11.86
C GLY A 41 -12.91 15.58 -12.55
N LYS A 42 -12.35 15.31 -13.75
CA LYS A 42 -12.66 14.10 -14.52
C LYS A 42 -12.00 12.86 -13.91
N THR A 43 -10.76 12.99 -13.44
CA THR A 43 -9.99 11.86 -12.89
C THR A 43 -10.21 11.65 -11.39
N ALA A 44 -10.65 12.69 -10.67
CA ALA A 44 -10.86 12.63 -9.23
C ALA A 44 -11.94 11.64 -8.78
N TYR A 45 -12.93 11.32 -9.62
CA TYR A 45 -14.03 10.40 -9.28
C TYR A 45 -14.02 9.10 -10.09
N ASP A 46 -12.95 8.84 -10.82
CA ASP A 46 -12.84 7.63 -11.66
C ASP A 46 -12.91 6.34 -10.85
N TYR A 47 -12.52 6.36 -9.57
CA TYR A 47 -12.63 5.21 -8.67
C TYR A 47 -14.09 4.80 -8.36
N LEU A 48 -15.04 5.73 -8.45
CA LEU A 48 -16.48 5.44 -8.32
C LEU A 48 -17.11 5.17 -9.67
N LEU A 49 -16.77 5.97 -10.68
CA LEU A 49 -17.39 5.93 -12.01
C LEU A 49 -16.89 4.79 -12.89
N GLY A 50 -15.69 4.26 -12.61
CA GLY A 50 -15.09 3.11 -13.30
C GLY A 50 -15.50 1.75 -12.72
N MET A 51 -16.29 1.72 -11.64
CA MET A 51 -16.72 0.45 -11.06
C MET A 51 -17.61 -0.32 -12.06
N PRO A 52 -17.35 -1.62 -12.31
CA PRO A 52 -18.19 -2.42 -13.20
C PRO A 52 -19.62 -2.46 -12.67
N LEU A 53 -20.64 -2.33 -13.53
CA LEU A 53 -22.07 -2.42 -13.16
C LEU A 53 -22.42 -3.64 -12.29
N LEU A 54 -21.67 -4.73 -12.41
CA LEU A 54 -21.78 -5.93 -11.57
C LEU A 54 -21.45 -5.69 -10.09
N SER A 55 -20.84 -4.55 -9.71
CA SER A 55 -20.68 -4.15 -8.30
C SER A 55 -21.99 -3.80 -7.62
N MET A 56 -23.08 -3.67 -8.40
CA MET A 56 -24.43 -3.42 -7.89
C MET A 56 -25.21 -4.71 -7.56
N THR A 57 -24.62 -5.89 -7.76
CA THR A 57 -25.25 -7.15 -7.30
C THR A 57 -25.02 -7.33 -5.80
N GLU A 58 -26.01 -7.90 -5.09
CA GLU A 58 -25.95 -8.11 -3.63
C GLU A 58 -24.69 -8.87 -3.20
N GLU A 59 -24.28 -9.88 -3.97
CA GLU A 59 -23.07 -10.66 -3.68
C GLU A 59 -21.79 -9.82 -3.72
N ARG A 60 -21.67 -8.88 -4.68
CA ARG A 60 -20.50 -8.01 -4.78
C ARG A 60 -20.53 -6.88 -3.77
N ALA A 61 -21.72 -6.38 -3.41
CA ALA A 61 -21.88 -5.44 -2.30
C ALA A 61 -21.44 -6.08 -0.97
N ALA A 62 -21.90 -7.31 -0.68
CA ALA A 62 -21.49 -8.06 0.50
C ALA A 62 -19.98 -8.33 0.53
N LYS A 63 -19.38 -8.62 -0.64
CA LYS A 63 -17.92 -8.76 -0.77
C LYS A 63 -17.20 -7.44 -0.46
N LEU A 64 -17.64 -6.33 -1.03
CA LEU A 64 -17.06 -5.00 -0.78
C LEU A 64 -17.15 -4.60 0.70
N GLU A 65 -18.28 -4.86 1.35
CA GLU A 65 -18.43 -4.65 2.80
C GLU A 65 -17.51 -5.56 3.61
N GLY A 66 -17.33 -6.82 3.18
CA GLY A 66 -16.34 -7.72 3.74
C GLY A 66 -14.93 -7.17 3.60
N ASP A 67 -14.58 -6.65 2.43
CA ASP A 67 -13.26 -6.07 2.13
C ASP A 67 -13.03 -4.82 2.98
N LEU A 68 -14.03 -3.96 3.13
CA LEU A 68 -14.02 -2.78 3.99
C LEU A 68 -13.76 -3.17 5.45
N ARG A 69 -14.51 -4.15 5.98
CA ARG A 69 -14.31 -4.64 7.36
C ARG A 69 -12.90 -5.18 7.57
N ARG A 70 -12.36 -5.95 6.61
CA ARG A 70 -10.98 -6.46 6.70
C ARG A 70 -9.95 -5.33 6.66
N LYS A 71 -10.11 -4.36 5.77
CA LYS A 71 -9.21 -3.20 5.67
C LYS A 71 -9.26 -2.33 6.92
N ARG A 72 -10.45 -2.17 7.51
CA ARG A 72 -10.61 -1.47 8.78
C ARG A 72 -9.91 -2.20 9.92
N ALA A 73 -10.11 -3.50 10.03
CA ALA A 73 -9.41 -4.32 11.03
C ALA A 73 -7.89 -4.29 10.84
N GLN A 74 -7.39 -4.27 9.60
CA GLN A 74 -5.97 -4.10 9.30
C GLN A 74 -5.46 -2.73 9.76
N LEU A 75 -6.21 -1.65 9.54
CA LEU A 75 -5.85 -0.32 10.03
C LEU A 75 -5.86 -0.25 11.55
N ASP A 76 -6.88 -0.78 12.21
CA ASP A 76 -6.96 -0.76 13.67
C ASP A 76 -5.84 -1.61 14.29
N ALA A 77 -5.48 -2.75 13.67
CA ALA A 77 -4.32 -3.55 14.06
C ALA A 77 -3.00 -2.80 13.85
N LEU A 78 -2.83 -2.11 12.72
CA LEU A 78 -1.65 -1.32 12.40
C LEU A 78 -1.49 -0.12 13.35
N ALA A 79 -2.60 0.54 13.69
CA ALA A 79 -2.61 1.63 14.66
C ALA A 79 -2.30 1.16 16.09
N ALA A 80 -2.65 -0.08 16.42
CA ALA A 80 -2.32 -0.71 17.71
C ALA A 80 -0.88 -1.22 17.77
N THR A 81 -0.24 -1.51 16.64
CA THR A 81 1.18 -1.89 16.61
C THR A 81 2.07 -0.67 16.80
N SER A 82 2.84 -0.66 17.90
CA SER A 82 3.88 0.35 18.11
C SER A 82 5.04 0.18 17.12
N GLU A 83 5.75 1.26 16.82
CA GLU A 83 6.96 1.27 15.98
C GLU A 83 7.98 0.20 16.39
N LEU A 84 8.22 0.04 17.70
CA LEU A 84 9.14 -0.98 18.21
C LEU A 84 8.71 -2.40 17.85
N GLN A 85 7.40 -2.69 17.89
CA GLN A 85 6.87 -4.02 17.56
C GLN A 85 7.03 -4.32 16.06
N LEU A 86 6.77 -3.34 15.20
CA LEU A 86 7.01 -3.44 13.76
C LEU A 86 8.49 -3.76 13.48
N TRP A 87 9.40 -3.00 14.10
CA TRP A 87 10.83 -3.21 13.93
C TRP A 87 11.29 -4.58 14.43
N THR A 88 10.79 -5.03 15.58
CA THR A 88 11.15 -6.36 16.10
C THR A 88 10.67 -7.49 15.19
N ALA A 89 9.49 -7.36 14.59
CA ALA A 89 8.95 -8.36 13.67
C ALA A 89 9.80 -8.43 12.39
N GLU A 90 10.15 -7.28 11.81
CA GLU A 90 11.00 -7.22 10.62
C GLU A 90 12.41 -7.77 10.87
N LEU A 91 13.01 -7.46 12.02
CA LEU A 91 14.33 -7.98 12.38
C LEU A 91 14.32 -9.51 12.58
N GLU A 92 13.23 -10.06 13.08
CA GLU A 92 13.09 -11.51 13.24
C GLU A 92 12.85 -12.20 11.90
N GLU A 93 12.02 -11.62 11.02
CA GLU A 93 11.85 -12.10 9.65
C GLU A 93 13.17 -12.06 8.86
N LEU A 94 14.00 -11.05 9.09
CA LEU A 94 15.31 -10.90 8.45
C LEU A 94 16.36 -11.89 9.00
N ARG A 95 16.22 -12.38 10.23
CA ARG A 95 17.20 -13.26 10.88
C ARG A 95 17.43 -14.55 10.11
N ALA A 96 16.35 -15.26 9.76
CA ALA A 96 16.40 -16.55 9.09
C ALA A 96 17.10 -16.50 7.70
N PRO A 97 16.73 -15.59 6.77
CA PRO A 97 17.41 -15.49 5.48
C PRO A 97 18.86 -15.02 5.62
N LEU A 98 19.17 -14.15 6.60
CA LEU A 98 20.57 -13.76 6.88
C LEU A 98 21.42 -14.96 7.32
N GLN A 99 20.92 -15.79 8.23
CA GLN A 99 21.63 -16.99 8.68
C GLN A 99 21.90 -17.94 7.52
N ALA A 100 20.88 -18.21 6.69
CA ALA A 100 21.03 -19.03 5.50
C ALA A 100 22.06 -18.45 4.51
N HIS A 101 22.09 -17.12 4.35
CA HIS A 101 23.08 -16.46 3.51
C HIS A 101 24.51 -16.61 4.06
N VAL A 102 24.71 -16.44 5.36
CA VAL A 102 26.01 -16.63 6.03
C VAL A 102 26.48 -18.08 5.90
N GLU A 103 25.59 -19.05 6.07
CA GLU A 103 25.92 -20.46 5.88
C GLU A 103 26.30 -20.77 4.43
N ASN A 104 25.51 -20.30 3.46
CA ASN A 104 25.79 -20.50 2.04
C ASN A 104 27.14 -19.89 1.63
N THR A 105 27.43 -18.67 2.06
CA THR A 105 28.74 -18.02 1.78
C THR A 105 29.89 -18.79 2.42
N ARG A 106 29.72 -19.32 3.63
CA ARG A 106 30.71 -20.19 4.28
C ARG A 106 30.90 -21.51 3.53
N HIS A 107 29.84 -22.12 3.04
CA HIS A 107 29.91 -23.33 2.21
C HIS A 107 30.65 -23.05 0.89
N GLN A 108 30.36 -21.93 0.23
CA GLN A 108 31.04 -21.53 -1.01
C GLN A 108 32.53 -21.20 -0.79
N ALA A 109 32.90 -20.59 0.34
CA ALA A 109 34.29 -20.36 0.67
C ALA A 109 35.06 -21.68 0.85
N LYS A 110 34.46 -22.67 1.52
CA LYS A 110 35.05 -24.01 1.70
C LYS A 110 35.19 -24.77 0.39
N THR A 111 34.18 -24.74 -0.48
CA THR A 111 34.24 -25.43 -1.78
C THR A 111 35.25 -24.79 -2.72
N ARG A 112 35.38 -23.45 -2.68
CA ARG A 112 36.45 -22.73 -3.40
C ARG A 112 37.84 -23.16 -2.92
N GLN A 113 38.08 -23.16 -1.61
CA GLN A 113 39.36 -23.59 -1.04
C GLN A 113 39.70 -25.06 -1.37
N ALA A 114 38.72 -25.97 -1.33
CA ALA A 114 38.93 -27.37 -1.71
C ALA A 114 39.26 -27.51 -3.21
N LYS A 115 38.65 -26.70 -4.07
CA LYS A 115 38.93 -26.68 -5.51
C LYS A 115 40.31 -26.12 -5.82
N ASP A 116 40.72 -25.05 -5.12
CA ASP A 116 42.04 -24.43 -5.30
C ASP A 116 43.16 -25.35 -4.79
N ALA A 117 42.93 -26.07 -3.68
CA ALA A 117 43.87 -27.08 -3.15
C ALA A 117 44.01 -28.31 -4.08
N ALA A 118 42.93 -28.74 -4.73
CA ALA A 118 42.97 -29.83 -5.71
C ALA A 118 43.59 -29.44 -7.06
N ALA A 119 43.70 -28.14 -7.37
CA ALA A 119 44.35 -27.64 -8.58
C ALA A 119 45.87 -27.39 -8.39
N ALA A 120 46.35 -27.38 -7.14
CA ALA A 120 47.74 -27.09 -6.79
C ALA A 120 48.58 -28.33 -6.43
N GLY A 121 47.97 -29.52 -6.37
CA GLY A 121 48.65 -30.81 -6.16
C GLY A 121 48.53 -31.69 -7.39
#